data_AF-A0A6N7WM91-F1
#
_entry.id   AF-A0A6N7WM91-F1
#
_cell.length_a   1.000
_cell.length_b   1.000
_cell.length_c   1.000
_cell.angle_alpha   90.00
_cell.angle_beta   90.00
_cell.angle_gamma   90.00
#
_symmetry.space_group_name_H-M   'P 1'
#
loop_
_entity.id
_entity.type
_entity.pdbx_description
1 polymer ?
#
loop_
_entity_poly.entity_id
_entity_poly.type
_entity_poly.pdbx_seq_one_letter_code
_entity_poly.pdbx_strand_id
1 'polypeptide(L)'
;MREEEIRIKLGELFQWYYVNFGGKLLMKYECFQKDITSENDRLEAVKESKSRIRHKECMNKIIEEHKELLFQFRKTEKSLYFYDNSEYHAFVKNINKLCPDTEDVNANHFRIAVIKADLDGMGNIFKNISDYRIYDSVSKILSETINLDALEKEVERLQEKNPDFKIYPLYLAGDDIMFAVPVSHLQNGVDLCKTLLNNINDKLEKLEWADKLSISLGIDISFNREPIRYYFERVQNELDTAKKMKLTFESEVNESVAKLCLGGYTFYDSVCKIADGDDAGYLSWPNFIKTVHTLNLLIVKKFPAHYFLYGLLNKITDPSICSTSVKYSNAVLYHMIPQYLGSADKQLREGELLLLEALLRQVTVITKNASDKAVYSLHFDKKHRRKLEAYVRLLLLFCDERFKLTDEHPLSCSEYDGKISKRIRKAVFDRALQYLYKQNLDKELKWRKEPFSAAETIRSSFISFTSYMTSDDKRIPVFLKRKITPSMFFRMKKTGPDVEMCASMIEMSENRNWEEYKELLEKKQSEHKVPPMAPFDRNIFCKFASITGLWTDDYIDSLMLFYRYHDMLLAYKKLYPSNKSKERKANGKNKSRNYHRG
;
A
#
# COMPACT_ATOMS: atom_id res chain seq x y z
N MET A 1 17.19 37.71 41.59
CA MET A 1 18.59 37.67 41.10
C MET A 1 18.75 38.78 40.09
N ARG A 2 19.93 39.41 40.04
CA ARG A 2 20.25 40.37 38.97
C ARG A 2 20.52 39.59 37.68
N GLU A 3 20.23 40.19 36.52
CA GLU A 3 20.44 39.52 35.20
C GLU A 3 21.87 38.99 35.04
N GLU A 4 22.85 39.76 35.52
CA GLU A 4 24.27 39.42 35.48
C GLU A 4 24.60 38.12 36.25
N GLU A 5 24.00 37.93 37.43
CA GLU A 5 24.19 36.72 38.23
C GLU A 5 23.63 35.48 37.53
N ILE A 6 22.53 35.64 36.79
CA ILE A 6 21.94 34.56 36.00
C ILE A 6 22.83 34.23 34.80
N ARG A 7 23.32 35.25 34.09
CA ARG A 7 24.25 35.07 32.96
C ARG A 7 25.52 34.35 33.38
N ILE A 8 26.13 34.73 34.51
CA ILE A 8 27.32 34.06 35.05
C ILE A 8 27.03 32.57 35.29
N LYS A 9 25.94 32.24 35.99
CA LYS A 9 25.55 30.84 36.25
C LYS A 9 25.25 30.05 34.97
N LEU A 10 24.62 30.66 33.98
CA LEU A 10 24.37 30.03 32.68
C LEU A 10 25.69 29.81 31.91
N GLY A 11 26.63 30.73 32.03
CA GLY A 11 27.99 30.59 31.50
C GLY A 11 28.75 29.44 32.16
N GLU A 12 28.72 29.34 33.49
CA GLU A 12 29.30 28.22 34.23
C GLU A 12 28.67 26.88 33.82
N LEU A 13 27.33 26.84 33.70
CA LEU A 13 26.60 25.67 33.23
C LEU A 13 27.02 25.29 31.80
N PHE A 14 27.19 26.27 30.91
CA PHE A 14 27.67 26.05 29.56
C PHE A 14 29.07 25.43 29.56
N GLN A 15 30.01 25.99 30.32
CA GLN A 15 31.37 25.48 30.38
C GLN A 15 31.40 24.05 30.92
N TRP A 16 30.67 23.80 32.00
CA TRP A 16 30.50 22.46 32.57
C TRP A 16 29.94 21.49 31.53
N TYR A 17 28.87 21.87 30.84
CA TYR A 17 28.23 21.02 29.83
C TYR A 17 29.19 20.73 28.66
N TYR A 18 29.76 21.76 28.05
CA TYR A 18 30.67 21.62 26.91
C TYR A 18 31.87 20.72 27.22
N VAL A 19 32.48 20.91 28.40
CA VAL A 19 33.64 20.11 28.83
C VAL A 19 33.27 18.65 29.08
N ASN A 20 32.18 18.39 29.80
CA ASN A 20 31.78 17.02 30.11
C ASN A 20 31.36 16.22 28.87
N PHE A 21 30.78 16.87 27.87
CA PHE A 21 30.45 16.24 26.58
C PHE A 21 31.63 16.23 25.59
N GLY A 22 32.85 16.54 26.05
CA GLY A 22 34.07 16.49 25.24
C GLY A 22 34.05 17.42 24.03
N GLY A 23 33.34 18.55 24.15
CA GLY A 23 33.18 19.56 23.10
C GLY A 23 32.25 19.18 21.95
N LYS A 24 31.52 18.05 22.06
CA LYS A 24 30.65 17.54 20.97
C LYS A 24 29.26 18.20 20.93
N LEU A 25 28.80 18.76 22.04
CA LEU A 25 27.48 19.40 22.16
C LEU A 25 27.63 20.84 22.62
N LEU A 26 26.90 21.73 21.96
CA LEU A 26 26.83 23.16 22.29
C LEU A 26 25.44 23.49 22.83
N MET A 27 25.39 24.00 24.05
CA MET A 27 24.16 24.49 24.67
C MET A 27 23.90 25.94 24.26
N LYS A 28 22.62 26.29 24.04
CA LYS A 28 22.19 27.68 23.89
C LYS A 28 21.49 28.19 25.15
N TYR A 29 21.72 29.44 25.52
CA TYR A 29 20.99 30.14 26.57
C TYR A 29 20.78 31.62 26.22
N GLU A 30 19.76 32.24 26.82
CA GLU A 30 19.51 33.68 26.76
C GLU A 30 18.86 34.10 28.08
N CYS A 31 19.04 35.35 28.48
CA CYS A 31 18.39 35.93 29.65
C CYS A 31 17.67 37.22 29.23
N PHE A 32 16.45 37.42 29.71
CA PHE A 32 15.68 38.65 29.49
C PHE A 32 14.64 38.84 30.61
N GLN A 33 14.19 40.08 30.80
CA GLN A 33 13.14 40.42 31.75
C GLN A 33 11.79 40.51 31.05
N LYS A 34 10.75 39.99 31.70
CA LYS A 34 9.36 40.07 31.25
C LYS A 34 8.43 40.01 32.45
N ASP A 35 7.34 40.78 32.41
CA ASP A 35 6.25 40.65 33.37
C ASP A 35 5.56 39.28 33.15
N ILE A 36 5.15 38.61 34.23
CA ILE A 36 4.49 37.29 34.22
C ILE A 36 3.27 37.25 35.15
N THR A 37 2.69 38.42 35.41
CA THR A 37 1.55 38.59 36.33
C THR A 37 0.27 37.94 35.83
N SER A 38 0.03 37.89 34.52
CA SER A 38 -1.09 37.13 33.93
C SER A 38 -0.66 35.84 33.23
N GLU A 39 -1.61 34.92 33.03
CA GLU A 39 -1.39 33.69 32.26
C GLU A 39 -1.02 33.98 30.79
N ASN A 40 -1.54 35.07 30.21
CA ASN A 40 -1.16 35.50 28.86
C ASN A 40 0.31 35.94 28.82
N ASP A 41 0.77 36.67 29.83
CA ASP A 41 2.16 37.14 29.90
C ASP A 41 3.15 35.98 30.05
N ARG A 42 2.78 34.94 30.82
CA ARG A 42 3.56 33.70 30.92
C ARG A 42 3.70 33.00 29.58
N LEU A 43 2.59 32.86 28.85
CA LEU A 43 2.62 32.25 27.52
C LEU A 43 3.47 33.06 26.54
N GLU A 44 3.36 34.39 26.57
CA GLU A 44 4.19 35.26 25.76
C GLU A 44 5.67 35.16 26.15
N ALA A 45 6.01 35.03 27.44
CA ALA A 45 7.37 34.82 27.89
C ALA A 45 7.96 33.51 27.36
N VAL A 46 7.17 32.42 27.34
CA VAL A 46 7.59 31.16 26.72
C VAL A 46 7.80 31.31 25.21
N LYS A 47 6.86 31.95 24.50
CA LYS A 47 6.96 32.18 23.05
C LYS A 47 8.19 33.03 22.70
N GLU A 48 8.46 34.08 23.47
CA GLU A 48 9.60 34.95 23.32
C GLU A 48 10.93 34.24 23.61
N SER A 49 11.00 33.45 24.68
CA SER A 49 12.17 32.62 25.01
C SER A 49 12.54 31.70 23.86
N LYS A 50 11.55 30.97 23.32
CA LYS A 50 11.74 30.06 22.18
C LYS A 50 12.21 30.81 20.93
N SER A 51 11.70 32.01 20.69
CA SER A 51 12.14 32.85 19.57
C SER A 51 13.61 33.26 19.72
N ARG A 52 13.97 33.86 20.87
CA ARG A 52 15.32 34.38 21.15
C ARG A 52 16.41 33.29 21.06
N ILE A 53 16.15 32.08 21.57
CA ILE A 53 17.12 30.96 21.50
C ILE A 53 17.36 30.47 20.06
N ARG A 54 16.35 30.61 19.18
CA ARG A 54 16.46 30.20 17.76
C ARG A 54 17.19 31.22 16.89
N HIS A 55 17.24 32.48 17.32
CA HIS A 55 17.96 33.54 16.62
C HIS A 55 19.46 33.24 16.50
N LYS A 56 20.06 33.64 15.36
CA LYS A 56 21.49 33.42 15.09
C LYS A 56 22.35 34.22 16.07
N GLU A 57 21.85 35.38 16.47
CA GLU A 57 22.46 36.30 17.42
C GLU A 57 22.73 35.63 18.77
N CYS A 58 21.83 34.75 19.25
CA CYS A 58 22.04 33.99 20.48
C CYS A 58 23.28 33.07 20.37
N MET A 59 23.46 32.37 19.25
CA MET A 59 24.65 31.54 19.05
C MET A 59 25.93 32.38 18.98
N ASN A 60 25.88 33.51 18.27
CA ASN A 60 27.03 34.40 18.15
C ASN A 60 27.48 34.94 19.52
N LYS A 61 26.52 35.32 20.39
CA LYS A 61 26.83 35.74 21.76
C LYS A 61 27.53 34.65 22.55
N ILE A 62 27.04 33.41 22.49
CA ILE A 62 27.64 32.28 23.22
C ILE A 62 29.05 31.97 22.71
N ILE A 63 29.26 32.04 21.40
CA ILE A 63 30.61 31.87 20.82
C ILE A 63 31.53 32.98 21.32
N GLU A 64 31.09 34.23 21.36
CA GLU A 64 31.90 35.35 21.86
C GLU A 64 32.21 35.22 23.36
N GLU A 65 31.20 34.89 24.18
CA GLU A 65 31.31 34.72 25.64
C GLU A 65 32.25 33.57 26.02
N HIS A 66 32.28 32.48 25.22
CA HIS A 66 33.06 31.27 25.53
C HIS A 66 34.18 30.97 24.52
N LYS A 67 34.62 31.96 23.73
CA LYS A 67 35.62 31.77 22.65
C LYS A 67 36.89 31.10 23.13
N GLU A 68 37.39 31.48 24.30
CA GLU A 68 38.61 30.91 24.88
C GLU A 68 38.46 29.40 25.15
N LEU A 69 37.28 28.96 25.58
CA LEU A 69 36.99 27.54 25.79
C LEU A 69 36.80 26.80 24.47
N LEU A 70 36.06 27.39 23.52
CA LEU A 70 35.66 26.77 22.26
C LEU A 70 36.83 26.60 21.28
N PHE A 71 37.77 27.54 21.26
CA PHE A 71 38.91 27.53 20.34
C PHE A 71 40.19 27.00 20.98
N GLN A 72 40.12 26.49 22.21
CA GLN A 72 41.25 25.83 22.85
C GLN A 72 41.41 24.39 22.35
N PHE A 73 42.62 24.05 21.89
CA PHE A 73 42.97 22.67 21.58
C PHE A 73 43.02 21.84 22.87
N ARG A 74 42.06 20.93 23.04
CA ARG A 74 42.04 19.96 24.15
C ARG A 74 42.23 18.55 23.63
N LYS A 75 43.04 17.77 24.34
CA LYS A 75 43.14 16.33 24.13
C LYS A 75 41.82 15.72 24.58
N THR A 76 41.07 15.09 23.68
CA THR A 76 39.78 14.49 24.03
C THR A 76 40.04 13.32 24.97
N GLU A 77 39.78 13.50 26.25
CA GLU A 77 39.65 12.36 27.17
C GLU A 77 38.47 11.50 26.70
N LYS A 78 38.55 10.18 26.91
CA LYS A 78 37.40 9.30 26.62
C LYS A 78 36.23 9.85 27.43
N SER A 79 35.28 10.49 26.73
CA SER A 79 34.14 11.17 27.33
C SER A 79 33.51 10.26 28.38
N LEU A 80 33.29 10.80 29.58
CA LEU A 80 32.28 10.26 30.48
C LEU A 80 30.96 10.30 29.70
N TYR A 81 30.63 9.20 29.05
CA TYR A 81 29.25 8.97 28.65
C TYR A 81 28.49 9.02 29.96
N PHE A 82 27.62 10.03 30.12
CA PHE A 82 26.55 9.95 31.09
C PHE A 82 25.72 8.74 30.68
N TYR A 83 26.12 7.57 31.16
CA TYR A 83 25.21 6.47 31.31
C TYR A 83 24.18 7.00 32.30
N ASP A 84 22.98 7.19 31.82
CA ASP A 84 21.85 7.12 32.72
C ASP A 84 22.01 5.81 33.49
N ASN A 85 22.21 5.90 34.81
CA ASN A 85 22.34 4.72 35.67
C ASN A 85 20.99 3.99 35.82
N SER A 86 19.92 4.52 35.22
CA SER A 86 18.63 3.85 35.08
C SER A 86 18.83 2.56 34.27
N GLU A 87 18.77 1.42 34.96
CA GLU A 87 18.79 0.12 34.30
C GLU A 87 17.42 -0.16 33.69
N TYR A 88 17.25 0.21 32.42
CA TYR A 88 16.11 -0.24 31.62
C TYR A 88 16.29 -1.72 31.27
N HIS A 89 15.39 -2.57 31.77
CA HIS A 89 15.45 -4.03 31.60
C HIS A 89 14.78 -4.49 30.31
N ALA A 90 13.77 -3.77 29.84
CA ALA A 90 13.05 -4.13 28.61
C ALA A 90 13.86 -3.84 27.33
N PHE A 91 14.83 -2.92 27.41
CA PHE A 91 15.64 -2.49 26.27
C PHE A 91 16.91 -3.32 26.12
N VAL A 92 17.31 -3.59 24.87
CA VAL A 92 18.61 -4.21 24.65
C VAL A 92 19.73 -3.21 24.85
N LYS A 93 20.81 -3.60 25.55
CA LYS A 93 21.96 -2.72 25.81
C LYS A 93 22.77 -2.37 24.55
N ASN A 94 22.60 -3.12 23.46
CA ASN A 94 23.35 -2.95 22.21
C ASN A 94 22.47 -3.34 21.02
N ILE A 95 22.50 -2.55 19.94
CA ILE A 95 21.79 -2.82 18.68
C ILE A 95 22.06 -4.21 18.08
N ASN A 96 23.25 -4.79 18.31
CA ASN A 96 23.59 -6.15 17.88
C ASN A 96 22.77 -7.24 18.60
N LYS A 97 22.18 -6.94 19.75
CA LYS A 97 21.29 -7.86 20.46
C LYS A 97 19.89 -7.93 19.83
N LEU A 98 19.60 -7.10 18.83
CA LEU A 98 18.44 -7.27 17.94
C LEU A 98 18.63 -8.42 16.94
N CYS A 99 19.78 -9.10 16.94
CA CYS A 99 20.00 -10.27 16.09
C CYS A 99 18.92 -11.32 16.40
N PRO A 100 18.28 -11.90 15.37
CA PRO A 100 17.46 -13.10 15.54
C PRO A 100 18.29 -14.21 16.18
N ASP A 101 17.67 -15.00 17.06
CA ASP A 101 18.33 -16.11 17.76
C ASP A 101 18.47 -17.39 16.89
N THR A 102 18.44 -17.24 15.56
CA THR A 102 18.52 -18.36 14.60
C THR A 102 19.97 -18.69 14.21
N GLU A 103 20.27 -19.98 14.07
CA GLU A 103 21.63 -20.53 13.93
C GLU A 103 22.40 -20.02 12.68
N ASP A 104 21.71 -19.49 11.67
CA ASP A 104 22.28 -19.11 10.37
C ASP A 104 22.51 -17.60 10.17
N VAL A 105 22.27 -16.75 11.18
CA VAL A 105 22.43 -15.31 11.02
C VAL A 105 23.81 -14.85 11.48
N ASN A 106 24.56 -14.21 10.59
CA ASN A 106 25.81 -13.54 10.96
C ASN A 106 25.50 -12.42 11.96
N ALA A 107 25.80 -12.66 13.24
CA ALA A 107 25.57 -11.72 14.33
C ALA A 107 26.27 -10.35 14.13
N ASN A 108 27.28 -10.29 13.24
CA ASN A 108 27.94 -9.04 12.89
C ASN A 108 27.24 -8.27 11.76
N HIS A 109 26.38 -8.91 10.97
CA HIS A 109 25.79 -8.31 9.78
C HIS A 109 24.40 -8.88 9.50
N PHE A 110 23.38 -8.23 10.05
CA PHE A 110 21.97 -8.58 9.86
C PHE A 110 21.12 -7.31 9.70
N ARG A 111 19.89 -7.49 9.25
CA ARG A 111 18.97 -6.39 8.97
C ARG A 111 18.08 -6.10 10.18
N ILE A 112 17.89 -4.82 10.45
CA ILE A 112 17.00 -4.28 11.48
C ILE A 112 16.00 -3.34 10.83
N ALA A 113 14.84 -3.18 11.45
CA ALA A 113 13.92 -2.11 11.11
C ALA A 113 14.20 -0.92 12.02
N VAL A 114 14.58 0.22 11.43
CA VAL A 114 14.68 1.51 12.11
C VAL A 114 13.38 2.25 11.89
N ILE A 115 12.74 2.67 12.98
CA ILE A 115 11.47 3.39 12.98
C ILE A 115 11.72 4.77 13.54
N LYS A 116 11.26 5.79 12.82
CA LYS A 116 11.15 7.16 13.32
C LYS A 116 9.71 7.61 13.23
N ALA A 117 9.17 8.12 14.33
CA ALA A 117 7.82 8.65 14.42
C ALA A 117 7.83 10.10 14.90
N ASP A 118 6.85 10.87 14.45
CA ASP A 118 6.70 12.29 14.76
C ASP A 118 5.21 12.66 14.74
N LEU A 119 4.76 13.43 15.74
CA LEU A 119 3.38 13.89 15.83
C LEU A 119 3.10 15.00 14.82
N ASP A 120 2.04 14.83 14.04
CA ASP A 120 1.73 15.74 12.95
C ASP A 120 1.24 17.10 13.45
N GLY A 121 1.84 18.18 12.94
CA GLY A 121 1.33 19.53 13.13
C GLY A 121 1.58 20.15 14.51
N MET A 122 2.38 19.52 15.37
CA MET A 122 2.65 20.00 16.74
C MET A 122 3.11 21.46 16.80
N GLY A 123 3.97 21.88 15.86
CA GLY A 123 4.43 23.27 15.80
C GLY A 123 3.32 24.30 15.55
N ASN A 124 2.28 23.94 14.80
CA ASN A 124 1.12 24.81 14.57
C ASN A 124 0.15 24.75 15.74
N ILE A 125 -0.06 23.56 16.31
CA ILE A 125 -0.90 23.36 17.50
C ILE A 125 -0.41 24.26 18.64
N PHE A 126 0.87 24.17 19.01
CA PHE A 126 1.44 24.99 20.09
C PHE A 126 1.45 26.50 19.81
N LYS A 127 1.46 26.94 18.54
CA LYS A 127 1.35 28.36 18.19
C LYS A 127 -0.05 28.91 18.46
N ASN A 128 -1.07 28.09 18.18
CA ASN A 128 -2.47 28.49 18.22
C ASN A 128 -3.08 28.41 19.63
N ILE A 129 -2.42 27.73 20.58
CA ILE A 129 -2.83 27.76 21.99
C ILE A 129 -2.67 29.19 22.53
N SER A 130 -3.75 29.72 23.11
CA SER A 130 -3.84 31.03 23.75
C SER A 130 -3.90 30.97 25.28
N ASP A 131 -4.33 29.85 25.88
CA ASP A 131 -4.36 29.64 27.33
C ASP A 131 -3.09 28.90 27.81
N TYR A 132 -2.34 29.50 28.74
CA TYR A 132 -1.14 28.91 29.32
C TYR A 132 -1.39 27.57 30.04
N ARG A 133 -2.52 27.41 30.73
CA ARG A 133 -2.84 26.17 31.46
C ARG A 133 -3.03 25.02 30.50
N ILE A 134 -3.67 25.28 29.36
CA ILE A 134 -3.82 24.30 28.28
C ILE A 134 -2.44 24.00 27.68
N TYR A 135 -1.63 25.02 27.41
CA TYR A 135 -0.26 24.86 26.92
C TYR A 135 0.58 23.94 27.82
N ASP A 136 0.60 24.24 29.11
CA ASP A 136 1.34 23.51 30.14
C ASP A 136 0.83 22.07 30.28
N SER A 137 -0.49 21.87 30.28
CA SER A 137 -1.09 20.53 30.39
C SER A 137 -0.76 19.65 29.19
N VAL A 138 -0.87 20.17 27.96
CA VAL A 138 -0.49 19.45 26.74
C VAL A 138 1.01 19.13 26.76
N SER A 139 1.85 20.10 27.12
CA SER A 139 3.30 19.89 27.22
C SER A 139 3.66 18.81 28.24
N LYS A 140 2.98 18.78 29.41
CA LYS A 140 3.17 17.77 30.45
C LYS A 140 2.77 16.38 29.96
N ILE A 141 1.60 16.24 29.33
CA ILE A 141 1.12 14.97 28.76
C ILE A 141 2.15 14.37 27.80
N LEU A 142 2.72 15.20 26.91
CA LEU A 142 3.75 14.76 25.98
C LEU A 142 5.02 14.33 26.71
N SER A 143 5.53 15.14 27.65
CA SER A 143 6.73 14.79 28.42
C SER A 143 6.57 13.52 29.27
N GLU A 144 5.36 13.26 29.78
CA GLU A 144 5.05 12.07 30.59
C GLU A 144 4.84 10.82 29.75
N THR A 145 4.53 10.96 28.45
CA THR A 145 4.20 9.83 27.58
C THR A 145 5.34 9.51 26.60
N ILE A 146 6.10 10.52 26.17
CA ILE A 146 7.25 10.41 25.26
C ILE A 146 8.53 10.57 26.08
N ASN A 147 8.82 9.58 26.93
CA ASN A 147 10.05 9.43 27.69
C ASN A 147 10.42 7.95 27.85
N LEU A 148 11.65 7.67 28.29
CA LEU A 148 12.18 6.31 28.35
C LEU A 148 11.40 5.42 29.33
N ASP A 149 10.96 5.96 30.48
CA ASP A 149 10.21 5.20 31.49
C ASP A 149 8.82 4.77 30.99
N ALA A 150 8.13 5.67 30.28
CA ALA A 150 6.85 5.38 29.66
C ALA A 150 7.01 4.38 28.50
N LEU A 151 8.06 4.54 27.69
CA LEU A 151 8.38 3.62 26.62
C LEU A 151 8.68 2.21 27.16
N GLU A 152 9.45 2.10 28.23
CA GLU A 152 9.79 0.81 28.87
C GLU A 152 8.52 0.07 29.29
N LYS A 153 7.60 0.74 30.01
CA LYS A 153 6.34 0.15 30.46
C LYS A 153 5.49 -0.40 29.31
N GLU A 154 5.42 0.31 28.18
CA GLU A 154 4.67 -0.19 27.02
C GLU A 154 5.40 -1.33 26.31
N VAL A 155 6.74 -1.34 26.31
CA VAL A 155 7.54 -2.44 25.77
C VAL A 155 7.38 -3.69 26.63
N GLU A 156 7.40 -3.59 27.96
CA GLU A 156 7.18 -4.72 28.89
C GLU A 156 5.83 -5.39 28.62
N ARG A 157 4.75 -4.60 28.45
CA ARG A 157 3.42 -5.11 28.10
C ARG A 157 3.40 -5.84 26.75
N LEU A 158 4.17 -5.38 25.78
CA LEU A 158 4.30 -6.06 24.48
C LEU A 158 5.12 -7.35 24.63
N GLN A 159 6.13 -7.37 25.49
CA GLN A 159 6.96 -8.53 25.79
C GLN A 159 6.17 -9.63 26.54
N GLU A 160 5.17 -9.28 27.34
CA GLU A 160 4.25 -10.27 27.94
C GLU A 160 3.55 -11.13 26.87
N LYS A 161 3.18 -10.52 25.75
CA LYS A 161 2.54 -11.19 24.61
C LYS A 161 3.55 -11.82 23.65
N ASN A 162 4.70 -11.18 23.50
CA ASN A 162 5.75 -11.55 22.56
C ASN A 162 7.11 -11.51 23.28
N PRO A 163 7.50 -12.57 24.03
CA PRO A 163 8.72 -12.58 24.84
C PRO A 163 10.01 -12.31 24.07
N ASP A 164 10.04 -12.62 22.78
CA ASP A 164 11.19 -12.41 21.89
C ASP A 164 11.28 -10.97 21.36
N PHE A 165 10.33 -10.09 21.69
CA PHE A 165 10.33 -8.71 21.23
C PHE A 165 11.47 -7.92 21.88
N LYS A 166 12.45 -7.54 21.05
CA LYS A 166 13.62 -6.74 21.44
C LYS A 166 13.54 -5.36 20.81
N ILE A 167 13.94 -4.33 21.55
CA ILE A 167 13.96 -2.94 21.09
C ILE A 167 15.23 -2.23 21.53
N TYR A 168 15.77 -1.40 20.64
CA TYR A 168 16.91 -0.52 20.92
C TYR A 168 16.49 0.95 20.70
N PRO A 169 16.25 1.73 21.76
CA PRO A 169 15.97 3.16 21.64
C PRO A 169 17.19 3.90 21.05
N LEU A 170 16.95 4.80 20.09
CA LEU A 170 17.99 5.63 19.47
C LEU A 170 17.85 7.10 19.88
N TYR A 171 16.63 7.61 19.91
CA TYR A 171 16.33 8.99 20.29
C TYR A 171 14.87 9.11 20.72
N LEU A 172 14.62 9.88 21.77
CA LEU A 172 13.26 10.13 22.27
C LEU A 172 13.24 11.51 22.93
N ALA A 173 12.58 12.49 22.31
CA ALA A 173 12.44 13.81 22.90
C ALA A 173 11.31 14.62 22.25
N GLY A 174 10.51 15.27 23.09
CA GLY A 174 9.40 16.10 22.61
C GLY A 174 8.37 15.24 21.91
N ASP A 175 8.19 15.46 20.60
CA ASP A 175 7.29 14.72 19.71
C ASP A 175 8.02 13.73 18.79
N ASP A 176 9.36 13.71 18.79
CA ASP A 176 10.19 12.83 17.96
C ASP A 176 10.53 11.52 18.72
N ILE A 177 10.28 10.39 18.06
CA ILE A 177 10.56 9.03 18.55
C ILE A 177 11.42 8.31 17.52
N MET A 178 12.53 7.69 17.92
CA MET A 178 13.38 6.88 17.03
C MET A 178 13.93 5.67 17.76
N PHE A 179 13.73 4.48 17.20
CA PHE A 179 14.23 3.22 17.76
C PHE A 179 14.43 2.17 16.67
N ALA A 180 15.07 1.06 17.03
CA ALA A 180 15.25 -0.09 16.16
C ALA A 180 14.67 -1.37 16.77
N VAL A 181 14.14 -2.23 15.91
CA VAL A 181 13.60 -3.56 16.25
C VAL A 181 14.08 -4.61 15.24
N PRO A 182 14.06 -5.91 15.57
CA PRO A 182 14.23 -6.97 14.58
C PRO A 182 13.15 -6.85 13.49
N VAL A 183 13.49 -7.12 12.22
CA VAL A 183 12.50 -6.96 11.13
C VAL A 183 11.28 -7.87 11.32
N SER A 184 11.44 -9.05 11.93
CA SER A 184 10.34 -9.95 12.27
C SER A 184 9.28 -9.29 13.17
N HIS A 185 9.70 -8.38 14.05
CA HIS A 185 8.85 -7.64 14.97
C HIS A 185 8.55 -6.20 14.51
N LEU A 186 8.65 -5.94 13.20
CA LEU A 186 8.30 -4.64 12.63
C LEU A 186 6.88 -4.19 13.03
N GLN A 187 5.93 -5.12 13.06
CA GLN A 187 4.55 -4.82 13.44
C GLN A 187 4.44 -4.36 14.89
N ASN A 188 5.10 -5.04 15.84
CA ASN A 188 5.16 -4.63 17.24
C ASN A 188 5.71 -3.20 17.40
N GLY A 189 6.74 -2.85 16.62
CA GLY A 189 7.28 -1.49 16.59
C GLY A 189 6.26 -0.44 16.12
N VAL A 190 5.49 -0.74 15.08
CA VAL A 190 4.40 0.13 14.61
C VAL A 190 3.28 0.24 15.66
N ASP A 191 2.88 -0.88 16.26
CA ASP A 191 1.81 -0.91 17.27
C ASP A 191 2.21 -0.19 18.57
N LEU A 192 3.50 -0.16 18.90
CA LEU A 192 4.03 0.64 20.00
C LEU A 192 3.81 2.14 19.76
N CYS A 193 4.16 2.66 18.59
CA CYS A 193 3.90 4.07 18.24
C CYS A 193 2.41 4.42 18.27
N LYS A 194 1.55 3.50 17.81
CA LYS A 194 0.09 3.68 17.86
C LYS A 194 -0.43 3.70 19.29
N THR A 195 0.06 2.82 20.15
CA THR A 195 -0.30 2.78 21.57
C THR A 195 0.09 4.09 22.26
N LEU A 196 1.29 4.60 22.00
CA LEU A 196 1.73 5.90 22.52
C LEU A 196 0.81 7.05 22.05
N LEU A 197 0.45 7.08 20.77
CA LEU A 197 -0.49 8.07 20.24
C LEU A 197 -1.87 7.99 20.90
N ASN A 198 -2.42 6.79 21.05
CA ASN A 198 -3.71 6.57 21.70
C ASN A 198 -3.67 7.03 23.17
N ASN A 199 -2.61 6.68 23.90
CA ASN A 199 -2.41 7.14 25.29
C ASN A 199 -2.38 8.68 25.40
N ILE A 200 -1.72 9.35 24.44
CA ILE A 200 -1.71 10.83 24.39
C ILE A 200 -3.12 11.36 24.14
N ASN A 201 -3.80 10.84 23.11
CA ASN A 201 -5.15 11.28 22.75
C ASN A 201 -6.18 11.04 23.86
N ASP A 202 -6.11 9.90 24.55
CA ASP A 202 -6.99 9.58 25.68
C ASP A 202 -6.78 10.53 26.87
N LYS A 203 -5.53 10.97 27.09
CA LYS A 203 -5.22 11.99 28.11
C LYS A 203 -5.70 13.38 27.69
N LEU A 204 -5.59 13.73 26.40
CA LEU A 204 -6.07 15.00 25.86
C LEU A 204 -7.60 15.10 25.88
N GLU A 205 -8.30 14.02 25.57
CA GLU A 205 -9.77 13.97 25.59
C GLU A 205 -10.32 14.28 26.99
N LYS A 206 -9.62 13.87 28.06
CA LYS A 206 -9.96 14.21 29.46
C LYS A 206 -9.79 15.69 29.80
N LEU A 207 -9.08 16.46 28.97
CA LEU A 207 -8.93 17.91 29.08
C LEU A 207 -9.94 18.68 28.22
N GLU A 208 -10.96 17.99 27.68
CA GLU A 208 -11.94 18.56 26.73
C GLU A 208 -11.28 19.12 25.46
N TRP A 209 -10.10 18.58 25.11
CA TRP A 209 -9.39 18.95 23.90
C TRP A 209 -10.07 18.32 22.68
N ALA A 210 -10.55 19.16 21.75
CA ALA A 210 -11.39 18.74 20.64
C ALA A 210 -10.65 18.03 19.49
N ASP A 211 -9.35 18.29 19.32
CA ASP A 211 -8.58 17.84 18.15
C ASP A 211 -7.71 16.62 18.46
N LYS A 212 -8.03 15.45 17.88
CA LYS A 212 -7.17 14.27 18.02
C LYS A 212 -5.86 14.46 17.25
N LEU A 213 -4.75 14.10 17.91
CA LEU A 213 -3.44 14.09 17.27
C LEU A 213 -3.31 12.91 16.31
N SER A 214 -2.48 13.12 15.30
CA SER A 214 -2.03 12.11 14.34
C SER A 214 -0.51 11.95 14.40
N ILE A 215 -0.01 10.82 13.92
CA ILE A 215 1.42 10.50 13.92
C ILE A 215 1.85 10.07 12.52
N SER A 216 3.03 10.49 12.08
CA SER A 216 3.68 9.99 10.88
C SER A 216 4.88 9.13 11.25
N LEU A 217 5.04 7.99 10.58
CA LEU A 217 6.13 7.02 10.77
C LEU A 217 6.91 6.85 9.47
N GLY A 218 8.24 7.00 9.56
CA GLY A 218 9.19 6.50 8.57
C GLY A 218 9.78 5.18 9.04
N ILE A 219 9.90 4.20 8.14
CA ILE A 219 10.44 2.88 8.42
C ILE A 219 11.50 2.56 7.37
N ASP A 220 12.72 2.25 7.82
CA ASP A 220 13.82 1.82 6.96
C ASP A 220 14.40 0.47 7.40
N ILE A 221 14.77 -0.38 6.45
CA ILE A 221 15.38 -1.69 6.72
C ILE A 221 16.88 -1.61 6.41
N SER A 222 17.66 -1.47 7.48
CA SER A 222 19.09 -1.15 7.45
C SER A 222 19.94 -2.28 8.02
N PHE A 223 21.25 -2.26 7.78
CA PHE A 223 22.17 -3.18 8.47
C PHE A 223 22.50 -2.66 9.86
N ASN A 224 22.56 -3.53 10.87
CA ASN A 224 22.75 -3.21 12.29
C ASN A 224 24.02 -2.42 12.68
N ARG A 225 25.03 -2.33 11.80
CA ARG A 225 26.30 -1.63 12.05
C ARG A 225 26.58 -0.45 11.13
N GLU A 226 25.55 0.11 10.49
CA GLU A 226 25.75 1.36 9.76
C GLU A 226 25.88 2.54 10.73
N PRO A 227 26.67 3.57 10.37
CA PRO A 227 26.71 4.82 11.12
C PRO A 227 25.31 5.40 11.40
N ILE A 228 25.09 5.89 12.63
CA ILE A 228 23.79 6.43 13.08
C ILE A 228 23.23 7.49 12.12
N ARG A 229 24.11 8.30 11.50
CA ARG A 229 23.71 9.30 10.49
C ARG A 229 22.94 8.68 9.32
N TYR A 230 23.32 7.48 8.86
CA TYR A 230 22.63 6.82 7.75
C TYR A 230 21.27 6.26 8.15
N TYR A 231 21.14 5.73 9.38
CA TYR A 231 19.83 5.38 9.93
C TYR A 231 18.91 6.59 9.94
N PHE A 232 19.39 7.70 10.48
CA PHE A 232 18.63 8.95 10.58
C PHE A 232 18.22 9.47 9.19
N GLU A 233 19.16 9.59 8.26
CA GLU A 233 18.87 10.16 6.94
C GLU A 233 17.85 9.33 6.15
N ARG A 234 18.00 8.01 6.13
CA ARG A 234 17.08 7.12 5.40
C ARG A 234 15.70 7.10 6.04
N VAL A 235 15.62 6.93 7.36
CA VAL A 235 14.32 6.91 8.05
C VAL A 235 13.63 8.28 7.99
N GLN A 236 14.37 9.39 7.98
CA GLN A 236 13.82 10.73 7.82
C GLN A 236 13.21 10.92 6.42
N ASN A 237 13.84 10.41 5.36
CA ASN A 237 13.26 10.47 4.01
C ASN A 237 11.92 9.73 3.91
N GLU A 238 11.82 8.58 4.58
CA GLU A 238 10.57 7.81 4.67
C GLU A 238 9.53 8.60 5.49
N LEU A 239 9.91 9.17 6.64
CA LEU A 239 9.03 10.01 7.46
C LEU A 239 8.50 11.22 6.71
N ASP A 240 9.35 11.94 5.98
CA ASP A 240 8.96 13.08 5.15
C ASP A 240 7.99 12.66 4.03
N THR A 241 8.15 11.44 3.51
CA THR A 241 7.24 10.87 2.51
C THR A 241 5.89 10.52 3.13
N ALA A 242 5.86 9.97 4.35
CA ALA A 242 4.64 9.75 5.13
C ALA A 242 3.90 11.07 5.41
N LYS A 243 4.61 12.13 5.83
CA LYS A 243 4.03 13.45 6.12
C LYS A 243 3.39 14.14 4.90
N LYS A 244 3.92 13.90 3.71
CA LYS A 244 3.37 14.44 2.44
C LYS A 244 2.05 13.80 2.04
N MET A 245 1.70 12.67 2.66
CA MET A 245 0.47 11.94 2.38
C MET A 245 -0.74 12.77 2.82
N LYS A 246 -1.59 13.15 1.86
CA LYS A 246 -2.80 13.94 2.13
C LYS A 246 -3.94 13.02 2.52
N LEU A 247 -4.53 13.30 3.68
CA LEU A 247 -5.79 12.71 4.11
C LEU A 247 -6.93 13.39 3.34
N THR A 248 -7.63 12.65 2.49
CA THR A 248 -8.85 13.11 1.82
C THR A 248 -10.06 12.60 2.59
N PHE A 249 -10.65 13.45 3.43
CA PHE A 249 -11.92 13.18 4.11
C PHE A 249 -12.97 14.21 3.64
N GLU A 250 -14.18 13.76 3.32
CA GLU A 250 -15.37 14.63 3.11
C GLU A 250 -16.13 14.84 4.43
N SER A 251 -15.71 14.24 5.54
CA SER A 251 -16.38 14.37 6.83
C SER A 251 -15.43 14.78 7.94
N GLU A 252 -15.89 15.73 8.75
CA GLU A 252 -15.36 16.33 9.98
C GLU A 252 -15.03 15.32 11.09
N VAL A 253 -14.39 14.19 10.79
CA VAL A 253 -14.01 13.22 11.81
C VAL A 253 -12.56 13.47 12.19
N ASN A 254 -12.39 14.15 13.33
CA ASN A 254 -11.14 14.24 14.08
C ASN A 254 -10.72 12.84 14.56
N GLU A 255 -10.37 11.93 13.65
CA GLU A 255 -9.82 10.61 13.99
C GLU A 255 -8.31 10.71 14.19
N SER A 256 -7.80 9.98 15.16
CA SER A 256 -6.36 9.75 15.29
C SER A 256 -5.91 8.86 14.14
N VAL A 257 -4.94 9.33 13.35
CA VAL A 257 -4.44 8.60 12.19
C VAL A 257 -2.93 8.41 12.31
N ALA A 258 -2.47 7.18 12.08
CA ALA A 258 -1.06 6.91 11.83
C ALA A 258 -0.81 6.79 10.32
N LYS A 259 0.13 7.58 9.79
CA LYS A 259 0.62 7.50 8.41
C LYS A 259 1.97 6.83 8.45
N LEU A 260 2.23 5.91 7.53
CA LEU A 260 3.47 5.14 7.52
C LEU A 260 4.10 5.20 6.13
N CYS A 261 5.43 5.12 6.06
CA CYS A 261 6.14 4.91 4.81
C CYS A 261 7.25 3.87 5.00
N LEU A 262 7.33 2.93 4.07
CA LEU A 262 8.36 1.90 4.00
C LEU A 262 8.77 1.71 2.54
N GLY A 263 10.05 1.87 2.23
CA GLY A 263 10.58 1.70 0.88
C GLY A 263 9.91 2.64 -0.14
N GLY A 264 9.58 3.87 0.28
CA GLY A 264 8.87 4.86 -0.52
C GLY A 264 7.38 4.55 -0.80
N TYR A 265 6.83 3.50 -0.21
CA TYR A 265 5.40 3.18 -0.30
C TYR A 265 4.69 3.60 0.99
N THR A 266 3.59 4.33 0.83
CA THR A 266 2.86 4.92 1.96
C THR A 266 1.64 4.10 2.38
N PHE A 267 1.36 4.11 3.68
CA PHE A 267 0.24 3.42 4.30
C PHE A 267 -0.51 4.31 5.31
N TYR A 268 -1.76 3.96 5.60
CA TYR A 268 -2.56 4.47 6.71
C TYR A 268 -2.84 3.33 7.69
N ASP A 269 -2.90 3.64 8.97
CA ASP A 269 -3.49 2.75 9.96
C ASP A 269 -5.03 2.78 9.83
N SER A 270 -5.68 1.62 9.81
CA SER A 270 -7.13 1.52 9.52
C SER A 270 -7.95 2.00 10.72
N VAL A 271 -8.89 2.94 10.58
CA VAL A 271 -10.34 2.72 10.31
C VAL A 271 -10.92 3.77 9.34
N CYS A 272 -10.09 4.68 8.86
CA CYS A 272 -10.51 5.87 8.13
C CYS A 272 -11.32 5.57 6.85
N LYS A 273 -12.55 6.11 6.75
CA LYS A 273 -13.33 6.13 5.50
C LYS A 273 -12.90 7.36 4.69
N ILE A 274 -12.00 7.18 3.73
CA ILE A 274 -11.66 8.21 2.74
C ILE A 274 -12.88 8.41 1.87
N ALA A 275 -13.26 9.66 1.80
CA ALA A 275 -14.28 10.13 0.90
C ALA A 275 -13.61 10.51 -0.43
N ASP A 276 -14.27 10.13 -1.50
CA ASP A 276 -13.85 10.34 -2.89
C ASP A 276 -12.59 9.63 -3.41
N GLY A 277 -12.87 8.57 -4.19
CA GLY A 277 -12.09 8.17 -5.36
C GLY A 277 -10.78 7.43 -5.15
N ASP A 278 -10.04 7.72 -4.08
CA ASP A 278 -8.74 7.11 -3.77
C ASP A 278 -8.78 6.40 -2.38
N ASP A 279 -9.21 5.15 -2.39
CA ASP A 279 -8.64 4.03 -1.62
C ASP A 279 -8.24 4.18 -0.11
N ALA A 280 -9.19 4.55 0.78
CA ALA A 280 -9.00 4.45 2.25
C ALA A 280 -8.60 3.07 2.77
N GLY A 281 -9.23 2.03 2.23
CA GLY A 281 -9.03 0.68 2.72
C GLY A 281 -7.73 0.04 2.24
N TYR A 282 -6.99 0.62 1.30
CA TYR A 282 -6.03 -0.14 0.47
C TYR A 282 -4.58 0.31 0.64
N LEU A 283 -4.39 1.56 1.04
CA LEU A 283 -3.17 1.98 1.70
C LEU A 283 -3.18 1.52 3.16
N SER A 284 -4.14 0.70 3.60
CA SER A 284 -4.20 0.19 4.96
C SER A 284 -3.00 -0.70 5.29
N TRP A 285 -2.25 -0.32 6.32
CA TRP A 285 -1.16 -1.10 6.90
C TRP A 285 -1.63 -2.52 7.31
N PRO A 286 -2.76 -2.69 8.03
CA PRO A 286 -3.31 -4.02 8.29
C PRO A 286 -3.55 -4.89 7.05
N ASN A 287 -4.02 -4.32 5.94
CA ASN A 287 -4.22 -5.09 4.71
C ASN A 287 -2.90 -5.48 4.03
N PHE A 288 -1.87 -4.63 4.14
CA PHE A 288 -0.53 -4.99 3.69
C PHE A 288 0.03 -6.16 4.51
N ILE A 289 -0.07 -6.09 5.84
CA ILE A 289 0.33 -7.17 6.74
C ILE A 289 -0.40 -8.48 6.40
N LYS A 290 -1.73 -8.44 6.19
CA LYS A 290 -2.51 -9.61 5.72
C LYS A 290 -2.00 -10.18 4.39
N THR A 291 -1.53 -9.31 3.48
CA THR A 291 -0.96 -9.74 2.20
C THR A 291 0.39 -10.44 2.40
N VAL A 292 1.25 -9.92 3.28
CA VAL A 292 2.52 -10.57 3.65
C VAL A 292 2.27 -11.94 4.29
N HIS A 293 1.31 -12.06 5.21
CA HIS A 293 0.92 -13.35 5.78
C HIS A 293 0.41 -14.33 4.71
N THR A 294 -0.39 -13.85 3.75
CA THR A 294 -0.85 -14.66 2.61
C THR A 294 0.32 -15.14 1.76
N LEU A 295 1.33 -14.28 1.54
CA LEU A 295 2.54 -14.60 0.81
C LEU A 295 3.37 -15.67 1.53
N ASN A 296 3.55 -15.55 2.85
CA ASN A 296 4.23 -16.54 3.69
C ASN A 296 3.53 -17.91 3.61
N LEU A 297 2.20 -17.93 3.70
CA LEU A 297 1.40 -19.15 3.51
C LEU A 297 1.64 -19.77 2.13
N LEU A 298 1.64 -18.94 1.08
CA LEU A 298 1.87 -19.42 -0.29
C LEU A 298 3.26 -20.06 -0.46
N ILE A 299 4.30 -19.47 0.13
CA ILE A 299 5.66 -20.03 0.14
C ILE A 299 5.67 -21.42 0.79
N VAL A 300 5.04 -21.58 1.96
CA VAL A 300 4.89 -22.88 2.63
C VAL A 300 4.14 -23.88 1.74
N LYS A 301 3.17 -23.42 0.96
CA LYS A 301 2.42 -24.22 -0.02
C LYS A 301 3.15 -24.44 -1.35
N LYS A 302 4.46 -24.15 -1.41
CA LYS A 302 5.31 -24.32 -2.59
C LYS A 302 4.90 -23.48 -3.81
N PHE A 303 4.17 -22.38 -3.59
CA PHE A 303 3.99 -21.36 -4.62
C PHE A 303 5.35 -20.68 -4.87
N PRO A 304 5.78 -20.51 -6.12
CA PRO A 304 7.07 -19.89 -6.44
C PRO A 304 7.01 -18.36 -6.30
N ALA A 305 6.77 -17.85 -5.08
CA ALA A 305 6.48 -16.46 -4.78
C ALA A 305 7.55 -15.48 -5.29
N HIS A 306 8.81 -15.77 -4.98
CA HIS A 306 9.94 -14.95 -5.41
C HIS A 306 10.03 -14.86 -6.94
N TYR A 307 9.99 -16.01 -7.64
CA TYR A 307 10.03 -16.05 -9.10
C TYR A 307 8.82 -15.36 -9.74
N PHE A 308 7.63 -15.54 -9.15
CA PHE A 308 6.41 -14.87 -9.60
C PHE A 308 6.55 -13.34 -9.49
N LEU A 309 6.92 -12.80 -8.33
CA LEU A 309 7.01 -11.35 -8.15
C LEU A 309 8.19 -10.73 -8.90
N TYR A 310 9.34 -11.43 -8.95
CA TYR A 310 10.52 -10.97 -9.70
C TYR A 310 10.25 -10.98 -11.20
N GLY A 311 9.60 -12.03 -11.71
CA GLY A 311 9.17 -12.11 -13.10
C GLY A 311 8.16 -11.03 -13.47
N LEU A 312 7.27 -10.64 -12.54
CA LEU A 312 6.39 -9.49 -12.73
C LEU A 312 7.21 -8.20 -12.80
N LEU A 313 8.08 -7.97 -11.82
CA LEU A 313 8.90 -6.77 -11.70
C LEU A 313 9.72 -6.56 -12.98
N ASN A 314 10.45 -7.58 -13.42
CA ASN A 314 11.26 -7.53 -14.63
C ASN A 314 10.45 -7.11 -15.86
N LYS A 315 9.25 -7.67 -16.04
CA LYS A 315 8.36 -7.31 -17.16
C LYS A 315 7.89 -5.86 -17.07
N ILE A 316 7.47 -5.42 -15.89
CA ILE A 316 6.90 -4.07 -15.72
C ILE A 316 7.96 -2.97 -15.63
N THR A 317 9.24 -3.32 -15.52
CA THR A 317 10.38 -2.37 -15.60
C THR A 317 11.09 -2.40 -16.96
N ASP A 318 10.76 -3.35 -17.84
CA ASP A 318 11.35 -3.44 -19.18
C ASP A 318 10.93 -2.21 -20.03
N PRO A 319 11.88 -1.41 -20.54
CA PRO A 319 11.58 -0.25 -21.37
C PRO A 319 10.73 -0.56 -22.61
N SER A 320 10.90 -1.74 -23.21
CA SER A 320 10.16 -2.18 -24.40
C SER A 320 8.68 -2.47 -24.11
N ILE A 321 8.38 -2.97 -22.90
CA ILE A 321 7.01 -3.23 -22.42
C ILE A 321 6.38 -1.92 -21.94
N CYS A 322 7.18 -1.04 -21.33
CA CYS A 322 6.71 0.24 -20.82
C CYS A 322 6.35 1.26 -21.90
N SER A 323 6.68 0.98 -23.17
CA SER A 323 6.53 1.91 -24.30
C SER A 323 5.09 2.32 -24.58
N THR A 324 4.11 1.42 -24.37
CA THR A 324 2.68 1.70 -24.55
C THR A 324 1.85 1.16 -23.38
N SER A 325 0.68 1.76 -23.14
CA SER A 325 -0.27 1.28 -22.12
C SER A 325 -0.85 -0.09 -22.42
N VAL A 326 -1.09 -0.42 -23.70
CA VAL A 326 -1.56 -1.75 -24.08
C VAL A 326 -0.50 -2.81 -23.79
N LYS A 327 0.76 -2.61 -24.19
CA LYS A 327 1.86 -3.56 -23.89
C LYS A 327 2.02 -3.77 -22.39
N TYR A 328 2.08 -2.68 -21.64
CA TYR A 328 2.21 -2.74 -20.18
C TYR A 328 1.04 -3.48 -19.54
N SER A 329 -0.19 -3.10 -19.85
CA SER A 329 -1.38 -3.72 -19.26
C SER A 329 -1.52 -5.19 -19.68
N ASN A 330 -1.20 -5.56 -20.92
CA ASN A 330 -1.16 -6.94 -21.36
C ASN A 330 -0.10 -7.74 -20.59
N ALA A 331 1.11 -7.19 -20.41
CA ALA A 331 2.17 -7.86 -19.66
C ALA A 331 1.77 -8.11 -18.20
N VAL A 332 1.14 -7.12 -17.54
CA VAL A 332 0.60 -7.29 -16.19
C VAL A 332 -0.49 -8.36 -16.19
N LEU A 333 -1.51 -8.23 -17.04
CA LEU A 333 -2.66 -9.13 -17.04
C LEU A 333 -2.29 -10.57 -17.42
N TYR A 334 -1.30 -10.79 -18.29
CA TYR A 334 -0.76 -12.14 -18.55
C TYR A 334 -0.12 -12.74 -17.32
N HIS A 335 0.60 -11.94 -16.56
CA HIS A 335 1.25 -12.37 -15.33
C HIS A 335 0.24 -12.60 -14.20
N MET A 336 -0.92 -11.95 -14.24
CA MET A 336 -1.99 -12.05 -13.24
C MET A 336 -3.05 -13.11 -13.57
N ILE A 337 -2.80 -14.01 -14.53
CA ILE A 337 -3.67 -15.16 -14.81
C ILE A 337 -3.47 -16.19 -13.69
N PRO A 338 -4.51 -16.55 -12.91
CA PRO A 338 -4.37 -17.56 -11.87
C PRO A 338 -3.96 -18.93 -12.45
N GLN A 339 -2.91 -19.53 -11.92
CA GLN A 339 -2.39 -20.83 -12.35
C GLN A 339 -2.97 -21.98 -11.51
N TYR A 340 -3.35 -21.70 -10.26
CA TYR A 340 -3.78 -22.71 -9.28
C TYR A 340 -5.29 -22.74 -9.07
N LEU A 341 -6.08 -22.08 -9.93
CA LEU A 341 -7.55 -22.11 -9.86
C LEU A 341 -8.13 -23.54 -9.89
N GLY A 342 -7.48 -24.46 -10.62
CA GLY A 342 -7.85 -25.87 -10.70
C GLY A 342 -7.20 -26.77 -9.64
N SER A 343 -6.35 -26.23 -8.75
CA SER A 343 -5.64 -27.01 -7.73
C SER A 343 -6.62 -27.65 -6.74
N ALA A 344 -6.32 -28.87 -6.29
CA ALA A 344 -7.03 -29.52 -5.19
C ALA A 344 -6.75 -28.83 -3.84
N ASP A 345 -5.55 -28.26 -3.65
CA ASP A 345 -5.21 -27.51 -2.45
C ASP A 345 -5.99 -26.18 -2.41
N LYS A 346 -6.95 -26.12 -1.49
CA LYS A 346 -7.80 -24.95 -1.28
C LYS A 346 -7.02 -23.72 -0.83
N GLN A 347 -6.05 -23.88 0.07
CA GLN A 347 -5.28 -22.75 0.58
C GLN A 347 -4.34 -22.18 -0.48
N LEU A 348 -3.71 -23.03 -1.30
CA LEU A 348 -2.90 -22.58 -2.43
C LEU A 348 -3.74 -21.81 -3.45
N ARG A 349 -4.91 -22.35 -3.80
CA ARG A 349 -5.85 -21.72 -4.74
C ARG A 349 -6.38 -20.38 -4.23
N GLU A 350 -6.83 -20.32 -2.99
CA GLU A 350 -7.40 -19.11 -2.40
C GLU A 350 -6.33 -18.06 -2.09
N GLY A 351 -5.16 -18.49 -1.63
CA GLY A 351 -4.00 -17.63 -1.40
C GLY A 351 -3.52 -16.96 -2.69
N GLU A 352 -3.42 -17.69 -3.80
CA GLU A 352 -3.04 -17.11 -5.09
C GLU A 352 -4.04 -16.01 -5.49
N LEU A 353 -5.34 -16.30 -5.39
CA LEU A 353 -6.38 -15.33 -5.75
C LEU A 353 -6.34 -14.07 -4.87
N LEU A 354 -6.03 -14.20 -3.58
CA LEU A 354 -5.84 -13.08 -2.67
C LEU A 354 -4.61 -12.25 -3.04
N LEU A 355 -3.48 -12.89 -3.37
CA LEU A 355 -2.27 -12.21 -3.84
C LEU A 355 -2.52 -11.45 -5.14
N LEU A 356 -3.16 -12.09 -6.14
CA LEU A 356 -3.52 -11.45 -7.40
C LEU A 356 -4.47 -10.26 -7.19
N GLU A 357 -5.41 -10.39 -6.26
CA GLU A 357 -6.30 -9.30 -5.90
C GLU A 357 -5.55 -8.12 -5.28
N ALA A 358 -4.61 -8.38 -4.36
CA ALA A 358 -3.78 -7.35 -3.73
C ALA A 358 -2.91 -6.60 -4.76
N LEU A 359 -2.37 -7.31 -5.76
CA LEU A 359 -1.59 -6.73 -6.85
C LEU A 359 -2.44 -5.89 -7.80
N LEU A 360 -3.57 -6.43 -8.31
CA LEU A 360 -4.46 -5.72 -9.23
C LEU A 360 -5.14 -4.50 -8.59
N ARG A 361 -5.25 -4.48 -7.27
CA ARG A 361 -5.72 -3.30 -6.53
C ARG A 361 -4.79 -2.10 -6.67
N GLN A 362 -3.48 -2.31 -6.82
CA GLN A 362 -2.52 -1.20 -6.96
C GLN A 362 -2.74 -0.37 -8.24
N VAL A 363 -3.41 -0.96 -9.21
CA VAL A 363 -3.79 -0.36 -10.48
C VAL A 363 -5.30 -0.16 -10.60
N THR A 364 -6.05 -0.19 -9.50
CA THR A 364 -7.50 0.09 -9.50
C THR A 364 -7.76 1.55 -9.11
N VAL A 365 -8.69 2.20 -9.81
CA VAL A 365 -9.22 3.54 -9.50
C VAL A 365 -10.70 3.43 -9.15
N ILE A 366 -11.15 4.24 -8.20
CA ILE A 366 -12.56 4.39 -7.87
C ILE A 366 -13.07 5.70 -8.47
N THR A 367 -14.18 5.63 -9.18
CA THR A 367 -14.88 6.79 -9.73
C THR A 367 -16.33 6.78 -9.29
N LYS A 368 -16.96 7.94 -9.08
CA LYS A 368 -18.41 8.03 -8.89
C LYS A 368 -19.08 8.06 -10.27
N ASN A 369 -20.13 7.25 -10.46
CA ASN A 369 -20.96 7.35 -11.67
C ASN A 369 -22.03 8.43 -11.52
N ALA A 370 -22.84 8.66 -12.56
CA ALA A 370 -23.93 9.64 -12.54
C ALA A 370 -25.00 9.41 -11.45
N SER A 371 -25.02 8.22 -10.83
CA SER A 371 -25.89 7.88 -9.70
C SER A 371 -25.15 7.90 -8.36
N ASP A 372 -23.99 8.56 -8.31
CA ASP A 372 -23.09 8.68 -7.16
C ASP A 372 -22.62 7.34 -6.56
N LYS A 373 -22.65 6.26 -7.37
CA LYS A 373 -22.17 4.94 -6.97
C LYS A 373 -20.72 4.76 -7.36
N ALA A 374 -19.93 4.24 -6.42
CA ALA A 374 -18.54 3.86 -6.64
C ALA A 374 -18.39 2.78 -7.73
N VAL A 375 -17.62 3.11 -8.76
CA VAL A 375 -17.23 2.26 -9.88
C VAL A 375 -15.73 2.04 -9.81
N TYR A 376 -15.33 0.78 -9.83
CA TYR A 376 -13.94 0.36 -9.73
C TYR A 376 -13.45 -0.09 -11.11
N SER A 377 -12.38 0.52 -11.62
CA SER A 377 -11.78 0.22 -12.92
C SER A 377 -10.26 0.08 -12.83
N LEU A 378 -9.65 -0.71 -13.72
CA LEU A 378 -8.19 -0.76 -13.81
C LEU A 378 -7.66 0.44 -14.60
N HIS A 379 -6.52 0.97 -14.18
CA HIS A 379 -5.80 2.07 -14.81
C HIS A 379 -4.30 1.79 -14.75
N PHE A 380 -3.63 1.91 -15.90
CA PHE A 380 -2.20 1.63 -16.06
C PHE A 380 -1.43 2.88 -16.52
N ASP A 381 -1.77 4.04 -15.97
CA ASP A 381 -1.02 5.28 -16.17
C ASP A 381 0.28 5.30 -15.34
N LYS A 382 1.13 6.31 -15.55
CA LYS A 382 2.44 6.44 -14.88
C LYS A 382 2.35 6.43 -13.34
N LYS A 383 1.30 6.98 -12.73
CA LYS A 383 1.12 6.99 -11.26
C LYS A 383 0.88 5.56 -10.77
N HIS A 384 -0.06 4.85 -11.39
CA HIS A 384 -0.44 3.49 -11.01
C HIS A 384 0.66 2.47 -11.28
N ARG A 385 1.43 2.64 -12.38
CA ARG A 385 2.61 1.81 -12.66
C ARG A 385 3.64 1.88 -11.54
N ARG A 386 4.00 3.10 -11.11
CA ARG A 386 4.94 3.33 -10.01
C ARG A 386 4.44 2.74 -8.69
N LYS A 387 3.13 2.88 -8.42
CA LYS A 387 2.50 2.29 -7.23
C LYS A 387 2.60 0.76 -7.24
N LEU A 388 2.27 0.11 -8.35
CA LEU A 388 2.41 -1.34 -8.50
C LEU A 388 3.87 -1.77 -8.36
N GLU A 389 4.81 -1.09 -9.00
CA GLU A 389 6.23 -1.39 -8.94
C GLU A 389 6.76 -1.33 -7.49
N ALA A 390 6.48 -0.24 -6.77
CA ALA A 390 6.89 -0.08 -5.39
C ALA A 390 6.28 -1.18 -4.49
N TYR A 391 5.00 -1.51 -4.68
CA TYR A 391 4.33 -2.57 -3.94
C TYR A 391 4.94 -3.96 -4.21
N VAL A 392 5.27 -4.27 -5.46
CA VAL A 392 5.93 -5.54 -5.84
C VAL A 392 7.32 -5.65 -5.22
N ARG A 393 8.10 -4.55 -5.22
CA ARG A 393 9.42 -4.51 -4.57
C ARG A 393 9.33 -4.77 -3.07
N LEU A 394 8.31 -4.21 -2.40
CA LEU A 394 8.07 -4.50 -0.98
C LEU A 394 7.71 -5.97 -0.75
N LEU A 395 6.78 -6.54 -1.53
CA LEU A 395 6.43 -7.96 -1.38
C LEU A 395 7.63 -8.88 -1.67
N LEU A 396 8.51 -8.51 -2.59
CA LEU A 396 9.76 -9.25 -2.85
C LEU A 396 10.68 -9.28 -1.64
N LEU A 397 10.80 -8.18 -0.90
CA LEU A 397 11.59 -8.13 0.34
C LEU A 397 11.06 -9.16 1.35
N PHE A 398 9.74 -9.24 1.51
CA PHE A 398 9.09 -10.18 2.42
C PHE A 398 8.95 -11.61 1.89
N CYS A 399 9.47 -11.92 0.69
CA CYS A 399 9.60 -13.31 0.24
C CYS A 399 10.81 -14.03 0.86
N ASP A 400 11.78 -13.26 1.34
CA ASP A 400 13.01 -13.80 1.91
C ASP A 400 12.79 -14.12 3.39
N GLU A 401 13.11 -15.36 3.78
CA GLU A 401 12.82 -15.91 5.11
C GLU A 401 13.43 -15.08 6.24
N ARG A 402 14.52 -14.35 5.97
CA ARG A 402 15.18 -13.47 6.94
C ARG A 402 14.34 -12.26 7.34
N PHE A 403 13.34 -11.90 6.54
CA PHE A 403 12.42 -10.78 6.79
C PHE A 403 11.00 -11.25 7.12
N LYS A 404 10.83 -12.54 7.42
CA LYS A 404 9.52 -13.09 7.79
C LYS A 404 9.03 -12.39 9.06
N LEU A 405 7.82 -11.82 8.98
CA LEU A 405 7.14 -11.22 10.12
C LEU A 405 6.67 -12.30 11.09
N THR A 406 6.67 -11.99 12.38
CA THR A 406 6.16 -12.89 13.42
C THR A 406 4.63 -12.99 13.28
N ASP A 407 4.13 -14.22 13.08
CA ASP A 407 2.69 -14.46 12.91
C ASP A 407 2.05 -14.67 14.30
N GLU A 408 1.15 -13.78 14.74
CA GLU A 408 0.36 -13.98 15.99
C GLU A 408 -0.73 -15.06 15.83
N HIS A 409 -0.99 -15.53 14.59
CA HIS A 409 -2.07 -16.46 14.24
C HIS A 409 -1.62 -17.54 13.25
N PRO A 410 -2.21 -18.75 13.28
CA PRO A 410 -1.88 -19.81 12.33
C PRO A 410 -2.17 -19.40 10.88
N LEU A 411 -1.16 -19.55 10.01
CA LEU A 411 -1.23 -19.26 8.58
C LEU A 411 -2.42 -20.00 7.94
N SER A 412 -3.50 -19.29 7.63
CA SER A 412 -4.66 -19.86 6.95
C SER A 412 -5.42 -18.80 6.15
N CYS A 413 -6.04 -19.22 5.04
CA CYS A 413 -7.03 -18.41 4.31
C CYS A 413 -8.42 -18.51 4.95
N SER A 414 -8.53 -18.72 6.26
CA SER A 414 -9.81 -19.00 6.97
C SER A 414 -10.87 -17.92 6.75
N GLU A 415 -10.48 -16.69 6.38
CA GLU A 415 -11.37 -15.58 6.04
C GLU A 415 -12.02 -15.69 4.65
N TYR A 416 -11.64 -16.64 3.77
CA TYR A 416 -12.19 -16.74 2.41
C TYR A 416 -13.68 -17.15 2.41
N ASP A 417 -14.53 -16.14 2.55
CA ASP A 417 -15.98 -16.27 2.67
C ASP A 417 -16.72 -15.87 1.37
N GLY A 418 -18.06 -15.83 1.43
CA GLY A 418 -18.88 -15.40 0.30
C GLY A 418 -18.67 -13.93 -0.12
N LYS A 419 -18.29 -13.05 0.81
CA LYS A 419 -18.03 -11.63 0.55
C LYS A 419 -16.68 -11.45 -0.15
N ILE A 420 -15.63 -12.09 0.34
CA ILE A 420 -14.29 -12.12 -0.26
C ILE A 420 -14.36 -12.78 -1.64
N SER A 421 -15.08 -13.90 -1.78
CA SER A 421 -15.28 -14.55 -3.08
C SER A 421 -15.93 -13.61 -4.11
N LYS A 422 -16.95 -12.83 -3.71
CA LYS A 422 -17.57 -11.83 -4.59
C LYS A 422 -16.61 -10.69 -4.95
N ARG A 423 -15.77 -10.29 -4.00
CA ARG A 423 -14.76 -9.23 -4.17
C ARG A 423 -13.69 -9.65 -5.16
N ILE A 424 -13.13 -10.85 -5.00
CA ILE A 424 -12.13 -11.44 -5.92
C ILE A 424 -12.72 -11.60 -7.32
N ARG A 425 -13.96 -12.10 -7.42
CA ARG A 425 -14.66 -12.19 -8.72
C ARG A 425 -14.65 -10.86 -9.46
N LYS A 426 -14.99 -9.78 -8.74
CA LYS A 426 -15.00 -8.43 -9.31
C LYS A 426 -13.60 -7.94 -9.64
N ALA A 427 -12.66 -8.06 -8.71
CA ALA A 427 -11.34 -7.46 -8.80
C ALA A 427 -10.44 -8.15 -9.83
N VAL A 428 -10.37 -9.47 -9.79
CA VAL A 428 -9.45 -10.27 -10.62
C VAL A 428 -10.03 -10.51 -12.02
N PHE A 429 -11.33 -10.79 -12.12
CA PHE A 429 -11.94 -11.20 -13.40
C PHE A 429 -12.78 -10.10 -14.04
N ASP A 430 -13.84 -9.63 -13.37
CA ASP A 430 -14.80 -8.70 -14.01
C ASP A 430 -14.10 -7.39 -14.44
N ARG A 431 -13.23 -6.82 -13.60
CA ARG A 431 -12.46 -5.60 -13.91
C ARG A 431 -11.44 -5.81 -15.02
N ALA A 432 -10.72 -6.94 -15.03
CA ALA A 432 -9.78 -7.27 -16.10
C ALA A 432 -10.51 -7.38 -17.46
N LEU A 433 -11.64 -8.09 -17.50
CA LEU A 433 -12.47 -8.21 -18.70
C LEU A 433 -13.01 -6.87 -19.17
N GLN A 434 -13.51 -6.04 -18.25
CA GLN A 434 -13.99 -4.70 -18.59
C GLN A 434 -12.88 -3.79 -19.09
N TYR A 435 -11.69 -3.85 -18.49
CA TYR A 435 -10.53 -3.09 -18.92
C TYR A 435 -10.11 -3.48 -20.33
N LEU A 436 -9.93 -4.79 -20.58
CA LEU A 436 -9.58 -5.30 -21.91
C LEU A 436 -10.63 -4.89 -22.95
N TYR A 437 -11.92 -5.07 -22.65
CA TYR A 437 -13.01 -4.75 -23.58
C TYR A 437 -13.12 -3.25 -23.89
N LYS A 438 -12.96 -2.38 -22.88
CA LYS A 438 -13.19 -0.94 -23.02
C LYS A 438 -11.93 -0.13 -23.30
N GLN A 439 -10.75 -0.59 -22.93
CA GLN A 439 -9.51 0.20 -23.06
C GLN A 439 -8.66 -0.37 -24.19
N ASN A 440 -8.21 -1.62 -24.06
CA ASN A 440 -7.28 -2.22 -25.02
C ASN A 440 -7.94 -2.57 -26.36
N LEU A 441 -9.22 -2.97 -26.34
CA LEU A 441 -9.96 -3.38 -27.53
C LEU A 441 -10.85 -2.28 -28.12
N ASP A 442 -10.90 -1.07 -27.54
CA ASP A 442 -11.87 -0.02 -27.90
C ASP A 442 -11.32 1.42 -27.84
N LYS A 443 -10.79 1.88 -26.69
CA LYS A 443 -10.59 3.32 -26.41
C LYS A 443 -9.26 3.91 -26.87
N GLU A 444 -8.20 3.12 -27.02
CA GLU A 444 -6.94 3.65 -27.59
C GLU A 444 -7.00 3.92 -29.11
N LEU A 445 -8.17 3.73 -29.73
CA LEU A 445 -8.32 3.59 -31.17
C LEU A 445 -9.32 4.60 -31.75
N LYS A 446 -9.31 5.85 -31.24
CA LYS A 446 -10.09 6.95 -31.84
C LYS A 446 -9.47 7.35 -33.18
N TRP A 447 -9.98 6.78 -34.27
CA TRP A 447 -9.73 7.29 -35.62
C TRP A 447 -10.62 8.51 -35.89
N ARG A 448 -10.00 9.65 -36.23
CA ARG A 448 -10.59 10.88 -36.80
C ARG A 448 -12.08 11.15 -36.48
N LYS A 449 -12.38 11.68 -35.29
CA LYS A 449 -13.60 12.47 -34.94
C LYS A 449 -14.97 12.07 -35.54
N GLU A 450 -15.20 10.83 -35.97
CA GLU A 450 -16.49 10.37 -36.52
C GLU A 450 -17.21 9.37 -35.61
N PRO A 451 -18.56 9.26 -35.70
CA PRO A 451 -19.40 8.52 -34.73
C PRO A 451 -19.31 6.99 -34.85
N PHE A 452 -18.60 6.46 -35.85
CA PHE A 452 -18.48 5.01 -36.08
C PHE A 452 -17.14 4.50 -35.56
N SER A 453 -17.15 3.82 -34.41
CA SER A 453 -15.95 3.21 -33.85
C SER A 453 -15.56 2.00 -34.70
N ALA A 454 -14.69 2.17 -35.70
CA ALA A 454 -14.11 1.05 -36.44
C ALA A 454 -13.49 -0.02 -35.51
N ALA A 455 -13.00 0.41 -34.34
CA ALA A 455 -12.54 -0.46 -33.26
C ALA A 455 -13.67 -1.32 -32.67
N GLU A 456 -14.87 -0.76 -32.49
CA GLU A 456 -16.06 -1.51 -32.07
C GLU A 456 -16.46 -2.55 -33.12
N THR A 457 -16.36 -2.22 -34.42
CA THR A 457 -16.65 -3.17 -35.51
C THR A 457 -15.65 -4.32 -35.56
N ILE A 458 -14.35 -4.04 -35.42
CA ILE A 458 -13.34 -5.10 -35.33
C ILE A 458 -13.58 -5.93 -34.08
N ARG A 459 -13.77 -5.31 -32.91
CA ARG A 459 -14.01 -5.99 -31.64
C ARG A 459 -15.26 -6.87 -31.71
N SER A 460 -16.38 -6.37 -32.25
CA SER A 460 -17.65 -7.10 -32.36
C SER A 460 -17.56 -8.33 -33.25
N SER A 461 -16.55 -8.39 -34.12
CA SER A 461 -16.21 -9.60 -34.88
C SER A 461 -15.73 -10.75 -33.97
N PHE A 462 -15.23 -10.47 -32.76
CA PHE A 462 -14.68 -11.46 -31.82
C PHE A 462 -15.44 -11.53 -30.49
N ILE A 463 -15.83 -10.38 -29.96
CA ILE A 463 -16.44 -10.20 -28.63
C ILE A 463 -17.53 -9.14 -28.73
N SER A 464 -18.73 -9.45 -28.24
CA SER A 464 -19.80 -8.45 -28.09
C SER A 464 -20.33 -8.42 -26.66
N PHE A 465 -20.76 -7.24 -26.22
CA PHE A 465 -21.41 -7.07 -24.92
C PHE A 465 -22.91 -6.86 -25.12
N THR A 466 -23.72 -7.73 -24.55
CA THR A 466 -25.18 -7.68 -24.66
C THR A 466 -25.83 -8.03 -23.32
N SER A 467 -27.16 -8.16 -23.30
CA SER A 467 -27.93 -8.57 -22.15
C SER A 467 -29.06 -9.50 -22.56
N TYR A 468 -29.43 -10.44 -21.69
CA TYR A 468 -30.61 -11.28 -21.88
C TYR A 468 -31.50 -11.27 -20.66
N MET A 469 -32.77 -11.58 -20.85
CA MET A 469 -33.75 -11.71 -19.78
C MET A 469 -33.74 -13.14 -19.25
N THR A 470 -33.69 -13.28 -17.93
CA THR A 470 -33.87 -14.58 -17.26
C THR A 470 -35.34 -14.87 -17.02
N SER A 471 -35.68 -16.11 -16.69
CA SER A 471 -37.04 -16.54 -16.30
C SER A 471 -37.66 -15.72 -15.17
N ASP A 472 -36.84 -15.03 -14.39
CA ASP A 472 -37.26 -14.21 -13.24
C ASP A 472 -37.32 -12.72 -13.61
N ASP A 473 -37.46 -12.38 -14.90
CA ASP A 473 -37.46 -11.03 -15.49
C ASP A 473 -36.26 -10.15 -15.11
N LYS A 474 -35.13 -10.78 -14.79
CA LYS A 474 -33.88 -10.06 -14.53
C LYS A 474 -33.06 -9.96 -15.79
N ARG A 475 -32.71 -8.74 -16.17
CA ARG A 475 -31.74 -8.43 -17.23
C ARG A 475 -30.33 -8.71 -16.77
N ILE A 476 -29.66 -9.67 -17.40
CA ILE A 476 -28.28 -10.05 -17.07
C ILE A 476 -27.34 -9.58 -18.19
N PRO A 477 -26.36 -8.70 -17.90
CA PRO A 477 -25.32 -8.35 -18.86
C PRO A 477 -24.35 -9.53 -19.07
N VAL A 478 -23.94 -9.76 -20.31
CA VAL A 478 -23.09 -10.87 -20.71
C VAL A 478 -22.16 -10.49 -21.84
N PHE A 479 -20.91 -10.96 -21.76
CA PHE A 479 -20.00 -10.96 -22.89
C PHE A 479 -20.22 -12.21 -23.72
N LEU A 480 -20.49 -12.04 -25.01
CA LEU A 480 -20.43 -13.10 -26.00
C LEU A 480 -19.02 -13.10 -26.59
N LYS A 481 -18.50 -14.29 -26.85
CA LYS A 481 -17.24 -14.47 -27.56
C LYS A 481 -17.43 -15.49 -28.68
N ARG A 482 -16.73 -15.28 -29.79
CA ARG A 482 -16.66 -16.26 -30.87
C ARG A 482 -15.87 -17.50 -30.42
N LYS A 483 -16.10 -18.64 -31.05
CA LYS A 483 -15.41 -19.90 -30.72
C LYS A 483 -14.02 -19.93 -31.34
N ILE A 484 -13.07 -19.22 -30.72
CA ILE A 484 -11.67 -19.20 -31.16
C ILE A 484 -10.82 -20.01 -30.18
N THR A 485 -10.00 -20.92 -30.73
CA THR A 485 -9.11 -21.75 -29.91
C THR A 485 -7.79 -21.01 -29.61
N PRO A 486 -7.09 -21.36 -28.52
CA PRO A 486 -5.75 -20.81 -28.26
C PRO A 486 -4.79 -21.02 -29.44
N SER A 487 -4.86 -22.18 -30.11
CA SER A 487 -4.02 -22.49 -31.27
C SER A 487 -4.23 -21.55 -32.45
N MET A 488 -5.47 -21.06 -32.66
CA MET A 488 -5.75 -20.08 -33.71
C MET A 488 -5.09 -18.75 -33.40
N PHE A 489 -5.16 -18.27 -32.16
CA PHE A 489 -4.48 -17.03 -31.77
C PHE A 489 -2.95 -17.11 -31.96
N PHE A 490 -2.33 -18.25 -31.60
CA PHE A 490 -0.90 -18.44 -31.85
C PHE A 490 -0.55 -18.44 -33.34
N ARG A 491 -1.42 -19.00 -34.20
CA ARG A 491 -1.24 -18.92 -35.66
C ARG A 491 -1.36 -17.48 -36.15
N MET A 492 -2.41 -16.76 -35.74
CA MET A 492 -2.64 -15.34 -36.09
C MET A 492 -1.44 -14.46 -35.74
N LYS A 493 -0.73 -14.77 -34.66
CA LYS A 493 0.48 -14.05 -34.25
C LYS A 493 1.74 -14.50 -35.01
N LYS A 494 1.89 -15.80 -35.29
CA LYS A 494 3.07 -16.36 -35.99
C LYS A 494 3.15 -15.95 -37.46
N THR A 495 2.01 -15.83 -38.13
CA THR A 495 1.93 -15.46 -39.56
C THR A 495 2.16 -13.97 -39.80
N GLY A 496 2.43 -13.19 -38.74
CA GLY A 496 2.22 -11.75 -38.74
C GLY A 496 0.72 -11.43 -38.72
N PRO A 497 0.33 -10.19 -38.40
CA PRO A 497 -1.06 -9.74 -38.42
C PRO A 497 -1.59 -9.59 -39.86
N ASP A 498 -1.50 -10.65 -40.67
CA ASP A 498 -2.15 -10.76 -41.97
C ASP A 498 -3.65 -10.93 -41.75
N VAL A 499 -4.36 -9.84 -42.04
CA VAL A 499 -5.79 -9.71 -41.85
C VAL A 499 -6.57 -10.75 -42.68
N GLU A 500 -6.16 -11.03 -43.91
CA GLU A 500 -6.89 -11.93 -44.82
C GLU A 500 -6.76 -13.40 -44.42
N MET A 501 -5.55 -13.79 -44.02
CA MET A 501 -5.31 -15.13 -43.49
C MET A 501 -6.08 -15.33 -42.18
N CYS A 502 -6.07 -14.33 -41.29
CA CYS A 502 -6.84 -14.36 -40.04
C CYS A 502 -8.35 -14.49 -40.29
N ALA A 503 -8.89 -13.72 -41.23
CA ALA A 503 -10.30 -13.75 -41.57
C ALA A 503 -10.71 -15.14 -42.10
N SER A 504 -9.88 -15.72 -42.98
CA SER A 504 -10.09 -17.08 -43.51
C SER A 504 -10.12 -18.14 -42.42
N MET A 505 -9.20 -18.06 -41.45
CA MET A 505 -9.19 -18.99 -40.32
C MET A 505 -10.45 -18.90 -39.44
N ILE A 506 -10.99 -17.69 -39.27
CA ILE A 506 -12.21 -17.46 -38.48
C ILE A 506 -13.43 -18.00 -39.24
N GLU A 507 -13.54 -17.69 -40.52
CA GLU A 507 -14.61 -18.15 -41.41
C GLU A 507 -14.67 -19.68 -41.49
N MET A 508 -13.53 -20.35 -41.67
CA MET A 508 -13.46 -21.83 -41.65
C MET A 508 -13.83 -22.45 -40.30
N SER A 509 -13.75 -21.69 -39.21
CA SER A 509 -14.13 -22.17 -37.87
C SER A 509 -15.62 -21.98 -37.57
N GLU A 510 -16.35 -21.26 -38.43
CA GLU A 510 -17.75 -20.92 -38.23
C GLU A 510 -18.63 -21.35 -39.41
N ASN A 511 -19.43 -22.38 -39.19
CA ASN A 511 -20.28 -22.97 -40.23
C ASN A 511 -21.71 -22.40 -40.24
N ARG A 512 -22.01 -21.35 -39.48
CA ARG A 512 -23.40 -20.87 -39.30
C ARG A 512 -23.74 -19.74 -40.25
N ASN A 513 -24.83 -19.92 -41.00
CA ASN A 513 -25.41 -18.86 -41.83
C ASN A 513 -26.34 -17.93 -41.02
N TRP A 514 -26.83 -16.86 -41.66
CA TRP A 514 -27.70 -15.87 -41.00
C TRP A 514 -29.09 -16.40 -40.63
N GLU A 515 -29.60 -17.41 -41.33
CA GLU A 515 -30.90 -18.03 -41.09
C GLU A 515 -30.87 -18.90 -39.83
N GLU A 516 -29.88 -19.80 -39.74
CA GLU A 516 -29.60 -20.63 -38.55
C GLU A 516 -29.33 -19.78 -37.31
N TYR A 517 -28.67 -18.63 -37.47
CA TYR A 517 -28.47 -17.67 -36.37
C TYR A 517 -29.79 -17.10 -35.85
N LYS A 518 -30.71 -16.70 -36.73
CA LYS A 518 -32.02 -16.14 -36.33
C LYS A 518 -32.86 -17.16 -35.59
N GLU A 519 -32.94 -18.39 -36.12
CA GLU A 519 -33.66 -19.50 -35.44
C GLU A 519 -33.08 -19.79 -34.05
N LEU A 520 -31.75 -19.84 -33.94
CA LEU A 520 -31.09 -20.09 -32.67
C LEU A 520 -31.27 -18.92 -31.68
N LEU A 521 -31.29 -17.68 -32.17
CA LEU A 521 -31.53 -16.49 -31.36
C LEU A 521 -32.93 -16.53 -30.76
N GLU A 522 -33.97 -16.79 -31.57
CA GLU A 522 -35.36 -16.91 -31.13
C GLU A 522 -35.53 -18.06 -30.12
N LYS A 523 -34.90 -19.21 -30.39
CA LYS A 523 -34.89 -20.35 -29.46
C LYS A 523 -34.22 -20.00 -28.12
N LYS A 524 -33.08 -19.31 -28.13
CA LYS A 524 -32.40 -18.92 -26.88
C LYS A 524 -33.19 -17.87 -26.10
N GLN A 525 -33.85 -16.95 -26.79
CA GLN A 525 -34.70 -15.93 -26.18
C GLN A 525 -35.91 -16.57 -25.48
N SER A 526 -36.64 -17.47 -26.16
CA SER A 526 -37.75 -18.21 -25.55
C SER A 526 -37.30 -19.09 -24.36
N GLU A 527 -36.11 -19.70 -24.45
CA GLU A 527 -35.51 -20.47 -23.35
C GLU A 527 -34.92 -19.60 -22.21
N HIS A 528 -34.98 -18.27 -22.29
CA HIS A 528 -34.36 -17.33 -21.34
C HIS A 528 -32.86 -17.62 -21.12
N LYS A 529 -32.15 -17.96 -22.21
CA LYS A 529 -30.71 -18.30 -22.22
C LYS A 529 -29.90 -17.23 -22.93
N VAL A 530 -28.57 -17.34 -22.77
CA VAL A 530 -27.59 -16.47 -23.41
C VAL A 530 -27.76 -16.53 -24.94
N PRO A 531 -27.86 -15.39 -25.63
CA PRO A 531 -28.00 -15.33 -27.08
C PRO A 531 -26.73 -15.84 -27.79
N PRO A 532 -26.85 -16.38 -29.01
CA PRO A 532 -25.69 -16.71 -29.82
C PRO A 532 -24.97 -15.43 -30.28
N MET A 533 -23.68 -15.56 -30.57
CA MET A 533 -22.91 -14.52 -31.25
C MET A 533 -23.34 -14.44 -32.73
N ALA A 534 -23.38 -13.23 -33.29
CA ALA A 534 -23.68 -13.01 -34.70
C ALA A 534 -22.63 -13.69 -35.62
N PRO A 535 -23.01 -14.14 -36.83
CA PRO A 535 -22.09 -14.68 -37.82
C PRO A 535 -20.92 -13.72 -38.10
N PHE A 536 -19.75 -14.28 -38.40
CA PHE A 536 -18.57 -13.49 -38.76
C PHE A 536 -18.76 -12.85 -40.14
N ASP A 537 -18.52 -11.54 -40.24
CA ASP A 537 -18.50 -10.82 -41.52
C ASP A 537 -17.05 -10.56 -41.93
N ARG A 538 -16.56 -11.40 -42.86
CA ARG A 538 -15.20 -11.34 -43.40
C ARG A 538 -14.89 -9.97 -44.00
N ASN A 539 -15.78 -9.46 -44.86
CA ASN A 539 -15.55 -8.24 -45.63
C ASN A 539 -15.45 -7.02 -44.71
N ILE A 540 -16.36 -6.95 -43.72
CA ILE A 540 -16.34 -5.89 -42.71
C ILE A 540 -15.05 -5.96 -41.89
N PHE A 541 -14.68 -7.14 -41.38
CA PHE A 541 -13.45 -7.30 -40.61
C PHE A 541 -12.20 -6.90 -41.43
N CYS A 542 -12.04 -7.45 -42.64
CA CYS A 542 -10.87 -7.17 -43.48
C CYS A 542 -10.74 -5.70 -43.81
N LYS A 543 -11.86 -5.05 -44.17
CA LYS A 543 -11.92 -3.62 -44.48
C LYS A 543 -11.46 -2.78 -43.29
N PHE A 544 -12.06 -2.98 -42.11
CA PHE A 544 -11.75 -2.15 -40.96
C PHE A 544 -10.38 -2.45 -40.36
N ALA A 545 -9.97 -3.71 -40.28
CA ALA A 545 -8.63 -4.07 -39.78
C ALA A 545 -7.52 -3.45 -40.63
N SER A 546 -7.67 -3.47 -41.96
CA SER A 546 -6.70 -2.88 -42.89
C SER A 546 -6.67 -1.34 -42.84
N ILE A 547 -7.84 -0.69 -42.81
CA ILE A 547 -7.93 0.78 -42.80
C ILE A 547 -7.39 1.37 -41.49
N THR A 548 -7.60 0.67 -40.38
CA THR A 548 -7.31 1.22 -39.05
C THR A 548 -5.93 0.84 -38.52
N GLY A 549 -5.29 -0.20 -39.08
CA GLY A 549 -4.00 -0.70 -38.59
C GLY A 549 -4.05 -1.25 -37.15
N LEU A 550 -5.26 -1.54 -36.64
CA LEU A 550 -5.47 -1.97 -35.25
C LEU A 550 -5.09 -3.42 -35.01
N TRP A 551 -5.09 -4.21 -36.06
CA TRP A 551 -4.70 -5.61 -36.02
C TRP A 551 -3.19 -5.71 -35.84
N THR A 552 -2.77 -5.79 -34.58
CA THR A 552 -1.37 -5.86 -34.13
C THR A 552 -1.19 -7.02 -33.17
N ASP A 553 0.05 -7.44 -32.93
CA ASP A 553 0.35 -8.48 -31.93
C ASP A 553 -0.21 -8.11 -30.55
N ASP A 554 -0.16 -6.84 -30.17
CA ASP A 554 -0.70 -6.33 -28.90
C ASP A 554 -2.24 -6.41 -28.83
N TYR A 555 -2.92 -6.20 -29.96
CA TYR A 555 -4.37 -6.37 -30.06
C TYR A 555 -4.76 -7.84 -29.96
N ILE A 556 -4.03 -8.72 -30.65
CA ILE A 556 -4.22 -10.18 -30.59
C ILE A 556 -3.98 -10.67 -29.16
N ASP A 557 -2.92 -10.20 -28.49
CA ASP A 557 -2.64 -10.52 -27.09
C ASP A 557 -3.76 -10.05 -26.14
N SER A 558 -4.35 -8.88 -26.39
CA SER A 558 -5.51 -8.38 -25.64
C SER A 558 -6.74 -9.27 -25.82
N LEU A 559 -7.00 -9.78 -27.04
CA LEU A 559 -8.06 -10.74 -27.31
C LEU A 559 -7.79 -12.09 -26.61
N MET A 560 -6.57 -12.60 -26.69
CA MET A 560 -6.16 -13.83 -26.00
C MET A 560 -6.38 -13.73 -24.49
N LEU A 561 -5.96 -12.63 -23.89
CA LEU A 561 -6.20 -12.33 -22.48
C LEU A 561 -7.69 -12.33 -22.15
N PHE A 562 -8.50 -11.64 -22.95
CA PHE A 562 -9.94 -11.58 -22.72
C PHE A 562 -10.56 -12.99 -22.73
N TYR A 563 -10.20 -13.82 -23.70
CA TYR A 563 -10.69 -15.18 -23.80
C TYR A 563 -10.30 -16.03 -22.60
N ARG A 564 -9.05 -15.94 -22.16
CA ARG A 564 -8.55 -16.65 -20.97
C ARG A 564 -9.28 -16.20 -19.71
N TYR A 565 -9.35 -14.90 -19.42
CA TYR A 565 -10.05 -14.38 -18.25
C TYR A 565 -11.54 -14.76 -18.25
N HIS A 566 -12.17 -14.78 -19.43
CA HIS A 566 -13.56 -15.18 -19.56
C HIS A 566 -13.76 -16.66 -19.18
N ASP A 567 -12.92 -17.56 -19.71
CA ASP A 567 -12.97 -18.99 -19.38
C ASP A 567 -12.68 -19.26 -17.90
N MET A 568 -11.72 -18.54 -17.33
CA MET A 568 -11.39 -18.63 -15.92
C MET A 568 -12.50 -18.09 -15.02
N LEU A 569 -13.19 -17.01 -15.41
CA LEU A 569 -14.37 -16.52 -14.69
C LEU A 569 -15.48 -17.57 -14.66
N LEU A 570 -15.68 -18.31 -15.76
CA LEU A 570 -16.65 -19.41 -15.80
C LEU A 570 -16.23 -20.54 -14.86
N ALA A 571 -14.95 -20.94 -14.87
CA ALA A 571 -14.41 -21.93 -13.93
C ALA A 571 -14.57 -21.49 -12.46
N TYR A 572 -14.22 -20.23 -12.17
CA TYR A 572 -14.37 -19.61 -10.85
C TYR A 572 -15.82 -19.65 -10.35
N LYS A 573 -16.78 -19.28 -11.21
CA LYS A 573 -18.22 -19.32 -10.87
C LYS A 573 -18.74 -20.73 -10.60
N LYS A 574 -18.13 -21.77 -11.19
CA LYS A 574 -18.47 -23.18 -10.89
C LYS A 574 -17.95 -23.59 -9.51
N LEU A 575 -16.73 -23.17 -9.16
CA LEU A 575 -16.09 -23.47 -7.88
C LEU A 575 -16.72 -22.70 -6.72
N TYR A 576 -17.07 -21.43 -6.94
CA TYR A 576 -17.67 -20.54 -5.94
C TYR A 576 -19.06 -20.06 -6.39
N PRO A 577 -20.07 -20.95 -6.35
CA PRO A 577 -21.44 -20.61 -6.72
C PRO A 577 -22.04 -19.59 -5.74
N SER A 578 -22.82 -18.64 -6.23
CA SER A 578 -23.52 -17.67 -5.37
C SER A 578 -24.59 -18.37 -4.52
N ASN A 579 -24.82 -17.91 -3.28
CA ASN A 579 -25.76 -18.55 -2.33
C ASN A 579 -27.18 -18.80 -2.89
N LYS A 580 -27.66 -17.99 -3.86
CA LYS A 580 -28.94 -18.23 -4.56
C LYS A 580 -29.00 -19.56 -5.33
N SER A 581 -27.86 -20.16 -5.65
CA SER A 581 -27.77 -21.45 -6.33
C SER A 581 -27.64 -22.65 -5.38
N LYS A 582 -27.30 -22.43 -4.10
CA LYS A 582 -27.31 -23.48 -3.07
C LYS A 582 -28.75 -23.84 -2.66
N GLU A 583 -29.64 -22.85 -2.54
CA GLU A 583 -31.08 -23.09 -2.32
C GLU A 583 -31.74 -23.84 -3.49
N ARG A 584 -31.37 -23.53 -4.74
CA ARG A 584 -31.86 -24.27 -5.92
C ARG A 584 -31.35 -25.72 -5.98
N LYS A 585 -30.18 -26.03 -5.41
CA LYS A 585 -29.66 -27.42 -5.32
C LYS A 585 -30.30 -28.20 -4.17
N ALA A 586 -30.69 -27.54 -3.09
CA ALA A 586 -31.37 -28.18 -1.96
C ALA A 586 -32.83 -28.57 -2.31
N ASN A 587 -33.50 -27.80 -3.17
CA ASN A 587 -34.94 -27.97 -3.45
C ASN A 587 -35.29 -28.56 -4.84
N GLY A 588 -34.39 -29.21 -5.59
CA GLY A 588 -34.81 -29.80 -6.87
C GLY A 588 -33.78 -30.63 -7.63
N LYS A 589 -33.96 -31.96 -7.55
CA LYS A 589 -33.53 -33.06 -8.43
C LYS A 589 -32.25 -32.86 -9.29
N ASN A 590 -31.28 -33.75 -9.04
CA ASN A 590 -30.21 -34.12 -9.95
C ASN A 590 -30.67 -34.14 -11.42
N LYS A 591 -30.30 -33.11 -12.18
CA LYS A 591 -30.09 -33.23 -13.62
C LYS A 591 -28.64 -32.88 -13.89
N SER A 592 -27.84 -33.90 -14.18
CA SER A 592 -26.53 -33.72 -14.81
C SER A 592 -26.75 -32.85 -16.06
N ARG A 593 -26.22 -31.63 -16.03
CA ARG A 593 -26.15 -30.77 -17.22
C ARG A 593 -24.76 -30.93 -17.77
N ASN A 594 -24.64 -31.78 -18.78
CA ASN A 594 -23.48 -31.81 -19.66
C ASN A 594 -23.22 -30.41 -20.19
N TYR A 595 -22.05 -29.85 -19.87
CA TYR A 595 -21.53 -28.67 -20.53
C TYR A 595 -21.16 -29.06 -21.96
N HIS A 596 -22.08 -28.86 -22.91
CA HIS A 596 -21.71 -28.86 -24.33
C HIS A 596 -21.09 -27.51 -24.68
N ARG A 597 -19.90 -27.59 -25.31
CA ARG A 597 -19.20 -26.49 -26.00
C ARG A 597 -20.08 -25.95 -27.13
N GLY A 598 -20.91 -24.96 -26.81
CA GLY A 598 -21.70 -24.16 -27.75
C GLY A 598 -20.95 -22.93 -28.19
#